data_AF-A0A7S4PMD9-F1
#
_entry.id   AF-A0A7S4PMD9-F1
#
_cell.length_a   1.000
_cell.length_b   1.000
_cell.length_c   1.000
_cell.angle_alpha   90.00
_cell.angle_beta   90.00
_cell.angle_gamma   90.00
#
_symmetry.space_group_name_H-M   'P 1'
#
loop_
_entity.id
_entity.type
_entity.pdbx_description
1 polymer ?
#
loop_
_entity_poly.entity_id
_entity_poly.type
_entity_poly.pdbx_seq_one_letter_code
_entity_poly.pdbx_strand_id
1 'polypeptide(L)'
;FLLRKMLSRSLFRIFQSSLAKLSNSPFLEFSDADEAKKQKIVHAYQAYWEHIRFRKGWAKPAFEYEDVKIPMDIAAEYVVQIRKLLDQKNPGMKMRMIDGNAQQYLQSISREDTEVETFIRDLVHSSLKDAMGYVEKLDEDSVDNLLANIELSELTHKQTELLRSKMQLSNMEPLKPEWTVEAAEEKDVPTETRTEEEVESAEEPLQLPQS
;
A
#
# COMPACT_ATOMS: atom_id res chain seq x y z
N PHE A 1 4.35 -20.76 3.06
CA PHE A 1 4.98 -21.89 3.79
C PHE A 1 6.45 -22.14 3.43
N LEU A 2 6.95 -21.75 2.24
CA LEU A 2 8.35 -22.00 1.84
C LEU A 2 9.36 -20.85 2.09
N LEU A 3 8.91 -19.60 2.34
CA LEU A 3 9.81 -18.48 2.66
C LEU A 3 10.38 -18.50 4.10
N ARG A 4 9.89 -19.38 4.99
CA ARG A 4 10.43 -19.51 6.37
C ARG A 4 11.76 -20.26 6.45
N LYS A 5 12.25 -20.86 5.35
CA LYS A 5 13.42 -21.74 5.37
C LYS A 5 14.78 -21.06 5.12
N MET A 6 14.81 -19.77 4.76
CA MET A 6 16.05 -19.08 4.38
C MET A 6 16.53 -17.97 5.33
N LEU A 7 15.91 -17.79 6.49
CA LEU A 7 16.49 -16.97 7.56
C LEU A 7 17.39 -17.84 8.43
N SER A 8 18.67 -17.49 8.50
CA SER A 8 19.68 -18.16 9.33
C SER A 8 19.20 -18.33 10.77
N ARG A 9 19.35 -19.54 11.33
CA ARG A 9 19.04 -19.87 12.73
C ARG A 9 19.70 -18.94 13.76
N SER A 10 20.73 -18.19 13.35
CA SER A 10 21.41 -17.20 14.19
C SER A 10 20.61 -15.91 14.34
N LEU A 11 19.95 -15.43 13.29
CA LEU A 11 19.09 -14.24 13.33
C LEU A 11 17.82 -14.50 14.17
N PHE A 12 17.30 -15.73 14.13
CA PHE A 12 16.13 -16.14 14.92
C PHE A 12 16.42 -16.27 16.43
N ARG A 13 17.68 -16.50 16.84
CA ARG A 13 18.06 -16.52 18.27
C ARG A 13 18.26 -15.13 18.86
N ILE A 14 18.79 -14.20 18.06
CA ILE A 14 18.88 -12.79 18.47
C ILE A 14 17.46 -12.22 18.67
N PHE A 15 16.52 -12.62 17.79
CA PHE A 15 15.08 -12.34 17.89
C PHE A 15 14.47 -12.74 19.24
N GLN A 16 14.73 -13.96 19.76
CA GLN A 16 14.19 -14.39 21.06
C GLN A 16 14.88 -13.79 22.29
N SER A 17 16.17 -13.43 22.18
CA SER A 17 16.93 -12.94 23.35
C SER A 17 16.66 -11.46 23.70
N SER A 18 16.22 -10.66 22.73
CA SER A 18 15.82 -9.26 22.98
C SER A 18 14.41 -9.15 23.57
N LEU A 19 13.51 -10.09 23.20
CA LEU A 19 12.16 -10.24 23.76
C LEU A 19 12.14 -10.50 25.28
N ALA A 20 13.20 -11.08 25.85
CA ALA A 20 13.26 -11.42 27.27
C ALA A 20 13.54 -10.24 28.21
N LYS A 21 13.95 -9.06 27.69
CA LYS A 21 14.27 -7.88 28.51
C LYS A 21 13.15 -6.82 28.59
N LEU A 22 11.99 -7.06 27.97
CA LEU A 22 10.83 -6.14 27.95
C LEU A 22 9.58 -6.74 28.63
N SER A 23 9.75 -7.69 29.57
CA SER A 23 8.68 -8.52 30.14
C SER A 23 7.65 -7.80 31.04
N ASN A 24 7.49 -6.47 30.94
CA ASN A 24 6.41 -5.73 31.57
C ASN A 24 5.65 -4.81 30.61
N SER A 25 5.95 -4.83 29.31
CA SER A 25 5.03 -4.26 28.33
C SER A 25 3.86 -5.23 28.16
N PRO A 26 2.59 -4.80 28.27
CA PRO A 26 1.41 -5.62 27.96
C PRO A 26 1.29 -5.81 26.45
N PHE A 27 2.40 -6.15 25.79
CA PHE A 27 2.47 -6.38 24.36
C PHE A 27 1.71 -7.65 24.06
N LEU A 28 0.56 -7.48 23.42
CA LEU A 28 -0.39 -8.55 23.17
C LEU A 28 0.25 -9.60 22.29
N GLU A 29 0.39 -10.84 22.78
CA GLU A 29 0.89 -11.96 22.00
C GLU A 29 0.21 -12.00 20.62
N PHE A 30 1.02 -11.94 19.56
CA PHE A 30 0.54 -11.94 18.19
C PHE A 30 0.10 -13.36 17.83
N SER A 31 -1.20 -13.58 17.71
CA SER A 31 -1.78 -14.91 17.54
C SER A 31 -1.91 -15.32 16.07
N ASP A 32 -2.15 -16.60 15.79
CA ASP A 32 -2.46 -17.09 14.44
C ASP A 32 -3.72 -16.40 13.85
N ALA A 33 -4.66 -16.02 14.71
CA ALA A 33 -5.84 -15.25 14.30
C ALA A 33 -5.48 -13.81 13.89
N ASP A 34 -4.48 -13.22 14.53
CA ASP A 34 -3.96 -11.89 14.19
C ASP A 34 -3.20 -11.94 12.85
N GLU A 35 -2.42 -12.99 12.62
CA GLU A 35 -1.76 -13.25 11.33
C GLU A 35 -2.81 -13.40 10.20
N ALA A 36 -3.90 -14.14 10.42
CA ALA A 36 -4.96 -14.27 9.43
C ALA A 36 -5.65 -12.92 9.11
N LYS A 37 -5.80 -12.03 10.10
CA LYS A 37 -6.33 -10.67 9.89
C LYS A 37 -5.34 -9.80 9.12
N LYS A 38 -4.05 -9.87 9.47
CA LYS A 38 -2.96 -9.17 8.78
C LYS A 38 -2.93 -9.54 7.31
N GLN A 39 -2.98 -10.82 6.97
CA GLN A 39 -3.00 -11.28 5.57
C GLN A 39 -4.20 -10.75 4.78
N LYS A 40 -5.38 -10.63 5.41
CA LYS A 40 -6.56 -10.00 4.76
C LYS A 40 -6.32 -8.52 4.45
N ILE A 41 -5.68 -7.79 5.36
CA ILE A 41 -5.34 -6.38 5.16
C ILE A 41 -4.30 -6.24 4.04
N VAL A 42 -3.23 -7.04 4.06
CA VAL A 42 -2.20 -7.05 2.99
C VAL A 42 -2.83 -7.36 1.62
N HIS A 43 -3.71 -8.36 1.55
CA HIS A 43 -4.43 -8.69 0.31
C HIS A 43 -5.33 -7.53 -0.15
N ALA A 44 -5.99 -6.84 0.78
CA ALA A 44 -6.80 -5.66 0.44
C ALA A 44 -5.93 -4.51 -0.10
N TYR A 45 -4.74 -4.28 0.47
CA TYR A 45 -3.81 -3.29 -0.09
C TYR A 45 -3.32 -3.69 -1.49
N GLN A 46 -3.00 -4.97 -1.71
CA GLN A 46 -2.53 -5.49 -2.99
C GLN A 46 -3.52 -5.21 -4.14
N ALA A 47 -4.82 -5.18 -3.86
CA ALA A 47 -5.86 -4.91 -4.85
C ALA A 47 -5.66 -3.59 -5.61
N TYR A 48 -4.95 -2.61 -5.02
CA TYR A 48 -4.55 -1.38 -5.71
C TYR A 48 -3.77 -1.68 -7.01
N TRP A 49 -2.75 -2.54 -6.97
CA TRP A 49 -1.95 -2.88 -8.15
C TRP A 49 -2.68 -3.75 -9.18
N GLU A 50 -3.78 -4.40 -8.78
CA GLU A 50 -4.61 -5.23 -9.67
C GLU A 50 -5.64 -4.40 -10.45
N HIS A 51 -5.74 -3.09 -10.14
CA HIS A 51 -6.66 -2.18 -10.80
C HIS A 51 -6.46 -2.16 -12.32
N ILE A 52 -7.57 -2.09 -13.08
CA ILE A 52 -7.55 -2.25 -14.54
C ILE A 52 -6.66 -1.22 -15.25
N ARG A 53 -6.54 -0.02 -14.68
CA ARG A 53 -5.67 1.05 -15.19
C ARG A 53 -4.20 0.62 -15.26
N PHE A 54 -3.72 -0.11 -14.27
CA PHE A 54 -2.34 -0.60 -14.24
C PHE A 54 -2.18 -1.81 -15.16
N ARG A 55 -3.14 -2.75 -15.14
CA ARG A 55 -3.13 -3.93 -16.02
C ARG A 55 -3.17 -3.59 -17.51
N LYS A 56 -3.83 -2.49 -17.88
CA LYS A 56 -3.91 -2.00 -19.27
C LYS A 56 -2.80 -1.00 -19.63
N GLY A 57 -1.93 -0.65 -18.68
CA GLY A 57 -0.87 0.33 -18.90
C GLY A 57 -1.35 1.77 -19.08
N TRP A 58 -2.59 2.10 -18.68
CA TRP A 58 -3.15 3.45 -18.76
C TRP A 58 -2.60 4.38 -17.67
N ALA A 59 -2.09 3.81 -16.60
CA ALA A 59 -1.41 4.53 -15.53
C ALA A 59 -0.27 3.65 -15.00
N LYS A 60 0.66 4.27 -14.27
CA LYS A 60 1.71 3.59 -13.51
C LYS A 60 1.54 3.93 -12.02
N PRO A 61 1.61 2.95 -11.10
CA PRO A 61 1.59 3.24 -9.68
C PRO A 61 2.87 3.98 -9.27
N ALA A 62 2.81 4.78 -8.19
CA ALA A 62 3.98 5.49 -7.68
C ALA A 62 5.12 4.54 -7.25
N PHE A 63 4.74 3.36 -6.77
CA PHE A 63 5.65 2.29 -6.35
C PHE A 63 5.27 0.96 -7.01
N GLU A 64 6.26 0.13 -7.30
CA GLU A 64 6.02 -1.26 -7.66
C GLU A 64 5.65 -2.07 -6.40
N TYR A 65 4.77 -3.06 -6.55
CA TYR A 65 4.29 -3.85 -5.42
C TYR A 65 5.44 -4.50 -4.65
N GLU A 66 6.45 -5.02 -5.34
CA GLU A 66 7.59 -5.70 -4.71
C GLU A 66 8.43 -4.77 -3.83
N ASP A 67 8.48 -3.48 -4.15
CA ASP A 67 9.25 -2.48 -3.39
C ASP A 67 8.56 -2.14 -2.05
N VAL A 68 7.23 -2.14 -2.03
CA VAL A 68 6.43 -1.74 -0.86
C VAL A 68 5.79 -2.90 -0.11
N LYS A 69 5.93 -4.14 -0.59
CA LYS A 69 5.35 -5.33 0.04
C LYS A 69 5.75 -5.49 1.51
N ILE A 70 7.03 -5.29 1.85
CA ILE A 70 7.49 -5.44 3.24
C ILE A 70 6.97 -4.27 4.12
N PRO A 71 7.11 -2.99 3.71
CA PRO A 71 6.48 -1.88 4.45
C PRO A 71 4.97 -2.05 4.65
N MET A 72 4.25 -2.56 3.65
CA MET A 72 2.82 -2.85 3.74
C MET A 72 2.51 -3.95 4.74
N ASP A 73 3.32 -5.02 4.78
CA ASP A 73 3.18 -6.11 5.75
C ASP A 73 3.33 -5.60 7.18
N ILE A 74 4.30 -4.71 7.41
CA ILE A 74 4.55 -4.05 8.70
C ILE A 74 3.38 -3.13 9.08
N ALA A 75 2.91 -2.31 8.14
CA ALA A 75 1.75 -1.44 8.38
C ALA A 75 0.49 -2.26 8.74
N ALA A 76 0.23 -3.35 8.01
CA ALA A 76 -0.90 -4.23 8.29
C ALA A 76 -0.82 -4.84 9.70
N GLU A 77 0.39 -5.20 10.14
CA GLU A 77 0.63 -5.70 11.49
C GLU A 77 0.26 -4.66 12.56
N TYR A 78 0.72 -3.41 12.40
CA TYR A 78 0.35 -2.32 13.30
C TYR A 78 -1.15 -2.06 13.34
N VAL A 79 -1.82 -2.10 12.18
CA VAL A 79 -3.29 -1.94 12.13
C VAL A 79 -3.99 -3.05 12.92
N VAL A 80 -3.53 -4.30 12.83
CA VAL A 80 -4.09 -5.41 13.61
C VAL A 80 -3.88 -5.19 15.11
N GLN A 81 -2.68 -4.80 15.52
CA GLN A 81 -2.36 -4.55 16.93
C GLN A 81 -3.19 -3.40 17.50
N ILE A 82 -3.29 -2.28 16.77
CA ILE A 82 -4.12 -1.13 17.15
C ILE A 82 -5.59 -1.53 17.28
N ARG A 83 -6.14 -2.22 16.27
CA ARG A 83 -7.54 -2.69 16.31
C ARG A 83 -7.79 -3.64 17.49
N LYS A 84 -6.83 -4.51 17.81
CA LYS A 84 -6.89 -5.42 18.97
C LYS A 84 -6.94 -4.65 20.29
N LEU A 85 -6.11 -3.62 20.45
CA LEU A 85 -6.13 -2.74 21.63
C LEU A 85 -7.47 -1.99 21.75
N LEU A 86 -8.03 -1.52 20.64
CA LEU A 86 -9.32 -0.83 20.62
C LEU A 86 -10.49 -1.77 20.92
N ASP A 87 -10.42 -3.02 20.50
CA ASP A 87 -11.41 -4.06 20.80
C ASP A 87 -11.40 -4.47 22.28
N GLN A 88 -10.23 -4.43 22.91
CA GLN A 88 -10.12 -4.65 24.35
C GLN A 88 -10.69 -3.47 25.17
N LYS A 89 -10.42 -2.24 24.74
CA LYS A 89 -10.94 -1.03 25.41
C LYS A 89 -12.45 -0.91 25.28
N ASN A 90 -12.99 -1.23 24.11
CA ASN A 90 -14.41 -1.12 23.78
C ASN A 90 -14.90 -2.45 23.20
N PRO A 91 -15.27 -3.43 24.04
CA PRO A 91 -15.74 -4.73 23.57
C PRO A 91 -17.09 -4.61 22.87
N GLY A 92 -17.28 -5.36 21.79
CA GLY A 92 -18.51 -5.37 21.00
C GLY A 92 -18.24 -5.72 19.54
N MET A 93 -19.30 -6.04 18.79
CA MET A 93 -19.20 -6.25 17.35
C MET A 93 -19.08 -4.91 16.64
N LYS A 94 -17.95 -4.70 15.95
CA LYS A 94 -17.68 -3.48 15.17
C LYS A 94 -17.55 -3.82 13.70
N MET A 95 -18.31 -3.13 12.86
CA MET A 95 -18.18 -3.23 11.41
C MET A 95 -17.10 -2.27 10.95
N ARG A 96 -16.00 -2.80 10.41
CA ARG A 96 -14.87 -2.02 9.88
C ARG A 96 -14.59 -2.41 8.45
N MET A 97 -14.23 -1.43 7.63
CA MET A 97 -13.58 -1.71 6.36
C MET A 97 -12.21 -2.34 6.64
N ILE A 98 -11.85 -3.38 5.88
CA ILE A 98 -10.62 -4.15 6.12
C ILE A 98 -9.40 -3.25 5.92
N ASP A 99 -9.38 -2.49 4.84
CA ASP A 99 -8.33 -1.57 4.39
C ASP A 99 -8.57 -0.10 4.74
N GLY A 100 -9.75 0.26 5.28
CA GLY A 100 -10.09 1.64 5.59
C GLY A 100 -10.03 2.54 4.34
N ASN A 101 -9.24 3.61 4.41
CA ASN A 101 -8.99 4.56 3.31
C ASN A 101 -7.61 4.35 2.65
N ALA A 102 -6.99 3.17 2.81
CA ALA A 102 -5.63 2.90 2.32
C ALA A 102 -5.49 3.01 0.80
N GLN A 103 -6.53 2.68 0.02
CA GLN A 103 -6.45 2.77 -1.45
C GLN A 103 -6.32 4.21 -1.94
N GLN A 104 -7.03 5.14 -1.31
CA GLN A 104 -6.97 6.57 -1.61
C GLN A 104 -5.59 7.14 -1.28
N TYR A 105 -4.99 6.67 -0.19
CA TYR A 105 -3.61 6.99 0.14
C TYR A 105 -2.64 6.48 -0.94
N LEU A 106 -2.69 5.18 -1.28
CA LEU A 106 -1.84 4.61 -2.34
C LEU A 106 -2.01 5.28 -3.71
N GLN A 107 -3.18 5.86 -3.98
CA GLN A 107 -3.44 6.63 -5.19
C GLN A 107 -2.84 8.05 -5.16
N SER A 108 -2.70 8.65 -3.97
CA SER A 108 -2.29 10.05 -3.81
C SER A 108 -0.80 10.25 -3.52
N ILE A 109 -0.09 9.20 -3.10
CA ILE A 109 1.35 9.28 -2.79
C ILE A 109 2.22 9.54 -4.04
N SER A 110 3.24 10.38 -3.84
CA SER A 110 4.34 10.59 -4.79
C SER A 110 5.58 9.79 -4.37
N ARG A 111 6.39 9.36 -5.32
CA ARG A 111 7.63 8.63 -5.03
C ARG A 111 8.72 9.51 -4.43
N GLU A 112 8.78 10.77 -4.87
CA GLU A 112 9.89 11.69 -4.62
C GLU A 112 9.97 12.14 -3.16
N ASP A 113 8.82 12.20 -2.47
CA ASP A 113 8.70 12.78 -1.13
C ASP A 113 8.43 11.74 -0.02
N THR A 114 8.39 10.46 -0.37
CA THR A 114 7.93 9.41 0.54
C THR A 114 9.10 8.57 1.05
N GLU A 115 9.48 8.79 2.31
CA GLU A 115 10.36 7.89 3.06
C GLU A 115 9.61 6.62 3.50
N VAL A 116 10.34 5.55 3.80
CA VAL A 116 9.75 4.24 4.17
C VAL A 116 8.92 4.36 5.44
N GLU A 117 9.44 5.08 6.42
CA GLU A 117 8.84 5.31 7.72
C GLU A 117 7.55 6.11 7.59
N THR A 118 7.59 7.18 6.79
CA THR A 118 6.42 7.97 6.42
C THR A 118 5.39 7.11 5.69
N PHE A 119 5.83 6.25 4.77
CA PHE A 119 4.94 5.34 4.05
C PHE A 119 4.17 4.42 4.99
N ILE A 120 4.88 3.78 5.94
CA ILE A 120 4.28 2.88 6.92
C ILE A 120 3.30 3.64 7.80
N ARG A 121 3.73 4.78 8.37
CA ARG A 121 2.89 5.61 9.24
C ARG A 121 1.62 6.02 8.52
N ASP A 122 1.74 6.66 7.36
CA ASP A 122 0.59 7.23 6.66
C ASP A 122 -0.36 6.14 6.14
N LEU A 123 0.16 4.96 5.78
CA LEU A 123 -0.65 3.80 5.44
C LEU A 123 -1.44 3.26 6.65
N VAL A 124 -0.84 3.22 7.84
CA VAL A 124 -1.53 2.87 9.09
C VAL A 124 -2.64 3.87 9.39
N HIS A 125 -2.34 5.17 9.35
CA HIS A 125 -3.35 6.22 9.60
C HIS A 125 -4.50 6.11 8.62
N SER A 126 -4.22 5.92 7.33
CA SER A 126 -5.24 5.78 6.30
C SER A 126 -6.09 4.52 6.48
N SER A 127 -5.51 3.43 6.98
CA SER A 127 -6.22 2.17 7.27
C SER A 127 -7.14 2.25 8.50
N LEU A 128 -6.95 3.28 9.33
CA LEU A 128 -7.77 3.59 10.50
C LEU A 128 -8.74 4.76 10.22
N LYS A 129 -8.82 5.22 8.97
CA LYS A 129 -9.80 6.20 8.50
C LYS A 129 -10.88 5.53 7.64
N ASP A 130 -12.06 6.14 7.64
CA ASP A 130 -13.13 5.94 6.68
C ASP A 130 -13.40 7.24 5.89
N ALA A 131 -14.54 7.31 5.19
CA ALA A 131 -14.93 8.49 4.42
C ALA A 131 -15.17 9.76 5.29
N MET A 132 -15.41 9.60 6.59
CA MET A 132 -15.69 10.68 7.54
C MET A 132 -14.48 11.04 8.42
N GLY A 133 -13.36 10.32 8.29
CA GLY A 133 -12.14 10.56 9.07
C GLY A 133 -11.76 9.34 9.92
N TYR A 134 -11.14 9.56 11.07
CA TYR A 134 -10.73 8.47 11.95
C TYR A 134 -11.92 7.75 12.58
N VAL A 135 -11.86 6.42 12.63
CA VAL A 135 -12.93 5.61 13.23
C VAL A 135 -12.76 5.49 14.75
N GLU A 136 -13.84 5.13 15.45
CA GLU A 136 -13.81 4.76 16.88
C GLU A 136 -13.31 5.86 17.84
N LYS A 137 -13.54 7.13 17.48
CA LYS A 137 -13.06 8.31 18.24
C LYS A 137 -11.54 8.36 18.36
N LEU A 138 -10.83 7.74 17.41
CA LEU A 138 -9.42 8.00 17.22
C LEU A 138 -9.23 9.42 16.67
N ASP A 139 -8.09 9.99 16.96
CA ASP A 139 -7.53 11.15 16.31
C ASP A 139 -6.07 10.84 15.91
N GLU A 140 -5.45 11.78 15.21
CA GLU A 140 -4.07 11.63 14.71
C GLU A 140 -3.09 11.39 15.86
N ASP A 141 -3.13 12.24 16.89
CA ASP A 141 -2.27 12.14 18.08
C ASP A 141 -2.41 10.79 18.78
N SER A 142 -3.62 10.25 18.89
CA SER A 142 -3.87 8.95 19.50
C SER A 142 -3.24 7.81 18.71
N VAL A 143 -3.30 7.86 17.37
CA VAL A 143 -2.66 6.86 16.51
C VAL A 143 -1.14 6.96 16.58
N ASP A 144 -0.59 8.17 16.54
CA ASP A 144 0.86 8.40 16.69
C ASP A 144 1.37 7.91 18.04
N ASN A 145 0.66 8.19 19.12
CA ASN A 145 0.98 7.66 20.45
C ASN A 145 0.91 6.13 20.49
N LEU A 146 -0.06 5.51 19.81
CA LEU A 146 -0.14 4.04 19.72
C LEU A 146 1.04 3.47 18.92
N LEU A 147 1.42 4.09 17.81
CA LEU A 147 2.58 3.69 17.01
C LEU A 147 3.90 3.83 17.79
N ALA A 148 4.05 4.91 18.55
CA ALA A 148 5.18 5.12 19.44
C ALA A 148 5.25 4.03 20.53
N ASN A 149 4.10 3.64 21.10
CA ASN A 149 4.02 2.61 22.13
C ASN A 149 4.20 1.18 21.61
N ILE A 150 3.76 0.91 20.37
CA ILE A 150 4.01 -0.36 19.69
C ILE A 150 5.49 -0.50 19.34
N GLU A 151 6.22 0.61 19.36
CA GLU A 151 7.61 0.70 18.98
C GLU A 151 7.79 0.26 17.51
N LEU A 152 7.85 1.25 16.62
CA LEU A 152 8.62 1.18 15.37
C LEU A 152 10.12 0.79 15.60
N SER A 153 10.52 0.44 16.83
CA SER A 153 11.87 0.16 17.30
C SER A 153 12.42 -1.20 16.84
N GLU A 154 11.55 -2.16 16.45
CA GLU A 154 12.01 -3.49 16.03
C GLU A 154 12.39 -3.57 14.54
N LEU A 155 12.12 -2.52 13.76
CA LEU A 155 12.81 -2.33 12.49
C LEU A 155 14.26 -1.99 12.82
N THR A 156 15.09 -3.02 12.93
CA THR A 156 16.52 -2.84 13.12
C THR A 156 17.03 -1.88 12.05
N HIS A 157 17.96 -0.98 12.39
CA HIS A 157 18.54 -0.03 11.45
C HIS A 157 18.94 -0.69 10.11
N LYS A 158 19.36 -1.96 10.14
CA LYS A 158 19.66 -2.79 8.96
C LYS A 158 18.45 -3.17 8.12
N GLN A 159 17.29 -3.46 8.74
CA GLN A 159 16.05 -3.68 8.00
C GLN A 159 15.56 -2.38 7.39
N THR A 160 15.65 -1.27 8.11
CA THR A 160 15.32 0.06 7.58
C THR A 160 16.23 0.43 6.42
N GLU A 161 17.55 0.22 6.53
CA GLU A 161 18.49 0.41 5.43
C GLU A 161 18.23 -0.53 4.25
N LEU A 162 17.89 -1.81 4.50
CA LEU A 162 17.53 -2.76 3.45
C LEU A 162 16.25 -2.33 2.73
N LEU A 163 15.26 -1.87 3.48
CA LEU A 163 13.99 -1.39 2.93
C LEU A 163 14.19 -0.09 2.15
N ARG A 164 14.93 0.85 2.70
CA ARG A 164 15.31 2.10 2.04
C ARG A 164 16.09 1.83 0.77
N SER A 165 17.07 0.92 0.83
CA SER A 165 17.83 0.46 -0.34
C SER A 165 16.91 -0.16 -1.38
N LYS A 166 15.96 -1.02 -1.02
CA LYS A 166 15.01 -1.60 -1.98
C LYS A 166 14.06 -0.57 -2.59
N MET A 167 13.48 0.31 -1.79
CA MET A 167 12.60 1.38 -2.28
C MET A 167 13.35 2.41 -3.14
N GLN A 168 14.66 2.61 -2.92
CA GLN A 168 15.52 3.48 -3.73
C GLN A 168 16.15 2.76 -4.94
N LEU A 169 16.34 1.43 -4.91
CA LEU A 169 17.01 0.68 -5.98
C LEU A 169 16.20 0.60 -7.28
N SER A 170 14.89 0.88 -7.27
CA SER A 170 14.14 1.10 -8.51
C SER A 170 14.39 2.48 -9.15
N ASN A 171 15.44 3.22 -8.71
CA ASN A 171 16.07 4.35 -9.41
C ASN A 171 17.36 3.97 -10.16
N MET A 172 17.80 2.70 -10.19
CA MET A 172 18.72 2.32 -11.26
C MET A 172 17.92 2.30 -12.55
N GLU A 173 18.16 3.32 -13.39
CA GLU A 173 17.68 3.39 -14.77
C GLU A 173 17.63 1.98 -15.37
N PRO A 174 16.50 1.55 -15.97
CA PRO A 174 16.59 0.41 -16.87
C PRO A 174 17.68 0.81 -17.87
N LEU A 175 18.78 0.06 -17.92
CA LEU A 175 19.73 0.12 -19.02
C LEU A 175 18.86 0.21 -20.26
N LYS A 176 18.80 1.39 -20.89
CA LYS A 176 18.11 1.56 -22.16
C LYS A 176 18.68 0.42 -22.99
N PRO A 177 17.90 -0.59 -23.40
CA PRO A 177 18.43 -1.50 -24.40
C PRO A 177 18.84 -0.57 -25.53
N GLU A 178 20.12 -0.51 -25.85
CA GLU A 178 20.59 0.03 -27.12
C GLU A 178 20.02 -0.90 -28.18
N TRP A 179 18.73 -0.77 -28.48
CA TRP A 179 18.24 -1.05 -29.81
C TRP A 179 18.69 0.16 -30.62
N THR A 180 19.92 0.08 -31.10
CA THR A 180 20.30 0.73 -32.36
C THR A 180 19.27 0.29 -33.39
N VAL A 181 18.23 1.10 -33.58
CA VAL A 181 17.51 1.14 -34.84
C VAL A 181 18.52 1.67 -35.85
N GLU A 182 19.31 0.76 -36.42
CA GLU A 182 19.84 0.97 -37.75
C GLU A 182 18.65 1.33 -38.63
N ALA A 183 18.76 2.53 -39.21
CA ALA A 183 17.79 3.13 -40.09
C ALA A 183 17.43 2.17 -41.22
N ALA A 184 16.28 1.51 -41.10
CA ALA A 184 15.58 0.94 -42.25
C ALA A 184 14.78 2.06 -42.91
N GLU A 185 15.47 2.75 -43.82
CA GLU A 185 14.99 3.13 -45.14
C GLU A 185 13.48 3.42 -45.27
N GLU A 186 13.19 4.72 -45.22
CA GLU A 186 11.98 5.39 -45.66
C GLU A 186 11.53 4.86 -47.03
N LYS A 187 10.37 4.18 -47.08
CA LYS A 187 9.62 3.97 -48.31
C LYS A 187 8.30 4.71 -48.22
N ASP A 188 8.20 5.72 -49.07
CA ASP A 188 7.00 6.46 -49.44
C ASP A 188 5.74 5.59 -49.45
N VAL A 189 4.72 6.02 -48.70
CA VAL A 189 3.34 5.56 -48.89
C VAL A 189 2.44 6.78 -49.03
N PRO A 190 1.54 6.82 -50.04
CA PRO A 190 0.87 8.03 -50.47
C PRO A 190 -0.29 8.42 -49.54
N THR A 191 -0.48 9.73 -49.41
CA THR A 191 -1.61 10.39 -48.77
C THR A 191 -2.91 10.07 -49.51
N GLU A 192 -3.78 9.26 -48.90
CA GLU A 192 -5.19 9.19 -49.27
C GLU A 192 -6.02 10.13 -48.38
N THR A 193 -6.52 11.18 -49.02
CA THR A 193 -7.59 12.08 -48.61
C THR A 193 -8.80 11.32 -48.06
N ARG A 194 -9.16 11.56 -46.80
CA ARG A 194 -10.44 11.13 -46.23
C ARG A 194 -11.39 12.31 -46.13
N THR A 195 -12.43 12.22 -46.93
CA THR A 195 -13.57 13.12 -47.06
C THR A 195 -14.31 13.26 -45.72
N GLU A 196 -14.63 14.51 -45.40
CA GLU A 196 -15.57 14.91 -44.36
C GLU A 196 -16.95 14.37 -44.71
N GLU A 197 -17.61 13.70 -43.76
CA GLU A 197 -19.04 13.41 -43.84
C GLU A 197 -19.67 13.98 -42.56
N GLU A 198 -20.30 15.15 -42.71
CA GLU A 198 -21.25 15.74 -41.78
C GLU A 198 -22.33 14.71 -41.44
N VAL A 199 -22.49 14.39 -40.17
CA VAL A 199 -23.72 13.77 -39.67
C VAL A 199 -24.42 14.76 -38.76
N GLU A 200 -25.33 15.47 -39.41
CA GLU A 200 -26.40 16.29 -38.90
C GLU A 200 -27.45 15.44 -38.15
N SER A 201 -28.20 16.07 -37.23
CA SER A 201 -29.44 15.60 -36.56
C SER A 201 -29.26 14.68 -35.34
N ALA A 202 -29.98 14.82 -34.22
CA ALA A 202 -31.20 15.56 -33.93
C ALA A 202 -31.27 15.93 -32.43
N GLU A 203 -31.78 17.12 -32.13
CA GLU A 203 -32.27 17.49 -30.81
C GLU A 203 -33.58 16.74 -30.52
N GLU A 204 -33.66 16.05 -29.38
CA GLU A 204 -34.91 15.50 -28.84
C GLU A 204 -35.28 16.25 -27.55
N PRO A 205 -36.42 16.97 -27.50
CA PRO A 205 -36.83 17.68 -26.29
C PRO A 205 -37.50 16.75 -25.27
N LEU A 206 -36.87 16.61 -24.11
CA LEU A 206 -37.42 15.97 -22.91
C LEU A 206 -38.67 16.72 -22.42
N GLN A 207 -39.84 16.10 -22.57
CA GLN A 207 -41.07 16.54 -21.92
C GLN A 207 -41.03 16.18 -20.43
N LEU A 208 -41.23 17.20 -19.58
CA LEU A 208 -41.44 17.05 -18.15
C LEU A 208 -42.87 16.54 -17.87
N PRO A 209 -43.06 15.55 -16.97
CA PRO A 209 -44.39 15.20 -16.50
C PRO A 209 -44.96 16.34 -15.64
N GLN A 210 -46.19 16.75 -15.96
CA GLN A 210 -46.97 17.64 -15.10
C GLN A 210 -47.63 16.84 -13.97
N SER A 211 -47.48 17.40 -12.76
CA SER A 211 -48.30 17.31 -11.54
C SER A 211 -48.75 15.93 -11.05
#